data_AF-A0A7C5QW59-F1
#
_entry.id   AF-A0A7C5QW59-F1
#
_cell.length_a   1.000
_cell.length_b   1.000
_cell.length_c   1.000
_cell.angle_alpha   90.00
_cell.angle_beta   90.00
_cell.angle_gamma   90.00
#
_symmetry.space_group_name_H-M   'P 1'
#
loop_
_entity.id
_entity.type
_entity.pdbx_description
1 polymer ?
#
loop_
_entity_poly.entity_id
_entity_poly.type
_entity_poly.pdbx_seq_one_letter_code
_entity_poly.pdbx_strand_id
1 'polypeptide(L)'
;VGSNPRKEAPLVNTRIRKAWLHGELEIGVIGAAVDLTYDYDHIGAHASDLEVFLKSNKGFARKLKSAKHPMILIGQGVLNGPKADQILRLCGKIAEKYKMVREDWNGFNVLHTAASRVAGLDMGFLPAQDGLATAGILEGCKSGAIKTVYALGVDEIPASEFGDAFVIYQGSHGDQGAHRADVIFPDAAYTEKDALWVNTEGRVQMGFRAVPPKGEAKDSWAILRALSEHCGRVLPYDSLDALRQKLFSDHPTFAAINHAPGAEGAKAFNPAKLGKAGKVGKTVMATPIDNFYFTNPIARASKVMADCSAIKSPMSEAAE
;
A
#
# COMPACT_ATOMS: atom_id res chain seq x y z
N VAL A 1 1.69 13.93 -4.16
CA VAL A 1 3.10 13.86 -3.72
C VAL A 1 3.61 12.46 -3.96
N GLY A 2 4.58 12.31 -4.88
CA GLY A 2 5.25 11.03 -5.15
C GLY A 2 4.33 9.87 -5.52
N SER A 3 3.17 10.16 -6.11
CA SER A 3 2.17 9.17 -6.50
C SER A 3 1.94 9.27 -7.99
N ASN A 4 1.83 8.12 -8.64
CA ASN A 4 1.25 7.98 -9.96
C ASN A 4 -0.10 7.25 -9.83
N PRO A 5 -1.20 7.96 -9.52
CA PRO A 5 -2.50 7.32 -9.30
C PRO A 5 -2.98 6.54 -10.53
N ARG A 6 -2.55 6.90 -11.74
CA ARG A 6 -2.87 6.16 -12.97
C ARG A 6 -2.33 4.73 -12.93
N LYS A 7 -1.17 4.49 -12.32
CA LYS A 7 -0.59 3.15 -12.15
C LYS A 7 -0.98 2.51 -10.81
N GLU A 8 -1.00 3.29 -9.74
CA GLU A 8 -1.20 2.82 -8.36
C GLU A 8 -2.64 2.46 -8.05
N ALA A 9 -3.59 3.27 -8.54
CA ALA A 9 -5.02 3.05 -8.33
C ALA A 9 -5.81 3.69 -9.48
N PRO A 10 -5.89 3.03 -10.66
CA PRO A 10 -6.46 3.62 -11.87
C PRO A 10 -7.86 4.19 -11.69
N LEU A 11 -8.71 3.56 -10.87
CA LEU A 11 -10.06 4.07 -10.58
C LEU A 11 -10.05 5.38 -9.78
N VAL A 12 -9.07 5.56 -8.86
CA VAL A 12 -8.86 6.84 -8.18
C VAL A 12 -8.44 7.91 -9.19
N ASN A 13 -7.53 7.58 -10.11
CA ASN A 13 -7.14 8.47 -11.21
C ASN A 13 -8.34 8.85 -12.09
N THR A 14 -9.24 7.92 -12.38
CA THR A 14 -10.47 8.19 -13.13
C THR A 14 -11.39 9.16 -12.38
N ARG A 15 -11.50 9.06 -11.05
CA ARG A 15 -12.28 10.02 -10.24
C ARG A 15 -11.64 11.42 -10.24
N ILE A 16 -10.32 11.49 -10.14
CA ILE A 16 -9.56 12.75 -10.26
C ILE A 16 -9.80 13.37 -11.64
N ARG A 17 -9.64 12.58 -12.71
CA ARG A 17 -9.91 13.02 -14.09
C ARG A 17 -11.33 13.54 -14.25
N LYS A 18 -12.33 12.85 -13.67
CA LYS A 18 -13.72 13.27 -13.74
C LYS A 18 -13.91 14.66 -13.11
N ALA A 19 -13.40 14.88 -11.90
CA ALA A 19 -13.48 16.19 -11.25
C ALA A 19 -12.74 17.29 -12.04
N TRP A 20 -11.58 16.96 -12.62
CA TRP A 20 -10.84 17.86 -13.50
C TRP A 20 -11.63 18.24 -14.75
N LEU A 21 -12.26 17.27 -15.44
CA LEU A 21 -13.09 17.52 -16.62
C LEU A 21 -14.28 18.44 -16.33
N HIS A 22 -14.81 18.40 -15.11
CA HIS A 22 -15.89 19.29 -14.66
C HIS A 22 -15.38 20.66 -14.16
N GLY A 23 -14.06 20.91 -14.16
CA GLY A 23 -13.46 22.15 -13.68
C GLY A 23 -13.50 22.31 -12.15
N GLU A 24 -13.76 21.23 -11.41
CA GLU A 24 -13.93 21.25 -9.95
C GLU A 24 -12.60 21.08 -9.20
N LEU A 25 -11.54 20.66 -9.91
CA LEU A 25 -10.27 20.27 -9.30
C LEU A 25 -9.07 20.83 -10.06
N GLU A 26 -8.28 21.64 -9.36
CA GLU A 26 -6.93 22.01 -9.78
C GLU A 26 -5.90 21.06 -9.17
N ILE A 27 -4.92 20.62 -9.97
CA ILE A 27 -4.01 19.54 -9.60
C ILE A 27 -2.57 20.03 -9.64
N GLY A 28 -1.83 19.73 -8.58
CA GLY A 28 -0.41 20.02 -8.47
C GLY A 28 0.39 18.77 -8.11
N VAL A 29 1.50 18.54 -8.80
CA VAL A 29 2.34 17.35 -8.61
C VAL A 29 3.72 17.74 -8.09
N ILE A 30 4.11 17.15 -6.96
CA ILE A 30 5.50 17.08 -6.51
C ILE A 30 5.92 15.61 -6.61
N GLY A 31 6.79 15.30 -7.55
CA GLY A 31 7.26 13.95 -7.91
C GLY A 31 7.64 13.86 -9.39
N ALA A 32 8.02 12.66 -9.83
CA ALA A 32 8.34 12.41 -11.24
C ALA A 32 7.22 12.91 -12.17
N ALA A 33 7.61 13.60 -13.24
CA ALA A 33 6.67 14.03 -14.28
C ALA A 33 6.17 12.80 -15.03
N VAL A 34 4.87 12.55 -14.99
CA VAL A 34 4.22 11.37 -15.56
C VAL A 34 2.93 11.76 -16.28
N ASP A 35 2.51 10.97 -17.26
CA ASP A 35 1.22 11.14 -17.90
C ASP A 35 0.09 10.59 -17.01
N LEU A 36 -0.69 11.51 -16.41
CA LEU A 36 -1.86 11.21 -15.59
C LEU A 36 -3.17 11.23 -16.38
N THR A 37 -3.11 11.48 -17.69
CA THR A 37 -4.23 11.68 -18.62
C THR A 37 -4.97 13.02 -18.46
N TYR A 38 -4.48 13.94 -17.64
CA TYR A 38 -5.03 15.28 -17.46
C TYR A 38 -3.89 16.25 -17.12
N ASP A 39 -4.14 17.53 -17.31
CA ASP A 39 -3.15 18.57 -17.02
C ASP A 39 -2.98 18.78 -15.52
N TYR A 40 -1.76 19.14 -15.12
CA TYR A 40 -1.42 19.49 -13.75
C TYR A 40 -0.27 20.51 -13.70
N ASP A 41 -0.22 21.27 -12.62
CA ASP A 41 0.92 22.12 -12.30
C ASP A 41 2.06 21.23 -11.77
N HIS A 42 3.14 21.05 -12.55
CA HIS A 42 4.33 20.34 -12.06
C HIS A 42 5.15 21.26 -11.16
N ILE A 43 5.06 21.03 -9.85
CA ILE A 43 5.64 21.90 -8.81
C ILE A 43 7.12 21.57 -8.59
N GLY A 44 7.49 20.30 -8.72
CA GLY A 44 8.84 19.81 -8.48
C GLY A 44 8.92 18.29 -8.59
N ALA A 45 10.11 17.73 -8.53
CA ALA A 45 10.35 16.29 -8.67
C ALA A 45 10.94 15.63 -7.42
N HIS A 46 11.54 16.41 -6.53
CA HIS A 46 12.38 15.91 -5.45
C HIS A 46 11.71 16.09 -4.09
N ALA A 47 12.14 15.30 -3.11
CA ALA A 47 11.65 15.46 -1.73
C ALA A 47 11.92 16.86 -1.17
N SER A 48 13.06 17.49 -1.48
CA SER A 48 13.38 18.89 -1.12
C SER A 48 12.37 19.92 -1.61
N ASP A 49 11.65 19.62 -2.69
CA ASP A 49 10.64 20.54 -3.25
C ASP A 49 9.41 20.66 -2.32
N LEU A 50 9.19 19.71 -1.40
CA LEU A 50 8.20 19.85 -0.32
C LEU A 50 8.55 20.99 0.63
N GLU A 51 9.83 21.15 0.99
CA GLU A 51 10.29 22.24 1.85
C GLU A 51 10.14 23.60 1.15
N VAL A 52 10.45 23.66 -0.14
CA VAL A 52 10.27 24.85 -0.98
C VAL A 52 8.78 25.19 -1.09
N PHE A 53 7.93 24.21 -1.39
CA PHE A 53 6.48 24.40 -1.50
C PHE A 53 5.85 24.86 -0.18
N LEU A 54 6.31 24.32 0.96
CA LEU A 54 5.85 24.73 2.28
C LEU A 54 6.13 26.22 2.56
N LYS A 55 7.22 26.78 2.01
CA LYS A 55 7.56 28.21 2.13
C LYS A 55 6.92 29.08 1.04
N SER A 56 6.49 28.48 -0.06
CA SER A 56 5.91 29.21 -1.19
C SER A 56 4.56 29.85 -0.87
N ASN A 57 4.30 30.98 -1.52
CA ASN A 57 3.04 31.73 -1.56
C ASN A 57 2.64 32.14 -3.00
N LYS A 58 3.32 31.58 -4.02
CA LYS A 58 3.12 31.85 -5.45
C LYS A 58 2.73 30.56 -6.20
N GLY A 59 2.25 30.71 -7.43
CA GLY A 59 1.83 29.58 -8.28
C GLY A 59 0.75 28.73 -7.61
N PHE A 60 0.91 27.40 -7.67
CA PHE A 60 -0.03 26.45 -7.07
C PHE A 60 -0.28 26.66 -5.57
N ALA A 61 0.70 27.17 -4.82
CA ALA A 61 0.51 27.46 -3.39
C ALA A 61 -0.59 28.50 -3.14
N ARG A 62 -0.80 29.45 -4.07
CA ARG A 62 -1.89 30.44 -3.98
C ARG A 62 -3.25 29.80 -4.23
N LYS A 63 -3.34 28.98 -5.29
CA LYS A 63 -4.54 28.21 -5.66
C LYS A 63 -4.98 27.29 -4.51
N LEU A 64 -4.01 26.57 -3.93
CA LEU A 64 -4.25 25.68 -2.79
C LEU A 64 -4.70 26.42 -1.53
N LYS A 65 -4.19 27.65 -1.29
CA LYS A 65 -4.62 28.48 -0.16
C LYS A 65 -6.07 28.97 -0.30
N SER A 66 -6.55 29.20 -1.51
CA SER A 66 -7.93 29.64 -1.78
C SER A 66 -8.95 28.49 -1.87
N ALA A 67 -8.50 27.24 -1.92
CA ALA A 67 -9.39 26.09 -2.06
C ALA A 67 -10.25 25.88 -0.81
N LYS A 68 -11.54 25.56 -1.00
CA LYS A 68 -12.48 25.22 0.09
C LYS A 68 -12.22 23.83 0.67
N HIS A 69 -11.85 22.88 -0.19
CA HIS A 69 -11.57 21.49 0.16
C HIS A 69 -10.15 21.08 -0.31
N PRO A 70 -9.08 21.70 0.24
CA PRO A 70 -7.73 21.37 -0.15
C PRO A 70 -7.36 19.96 0.32
N MET A 71 -6.68 19.20 -0.52
CA MET A 71 -6.20 17.86 -0.18
C MET A 71 -4.77 17.62 -0.63
N ILE A 72 -4.14 16.64 0.01
CA ILE A 72 -2.85 16.06 -0.35
C ILE A 72 -3.02 14.56 -0.49
N LEU A 73 -2.61 14.01 -1.64
CA LEU A 73 -2.53 12.58 -1.89
C LEU A 73 -1.06 12.16 -1.91
N ILE A 74 -0.66 11.30 -0.98
CA ILE A 74 0.72 10.84 -0.79
C ILE A 74 0.80 9.40 -1.29
N GLY A 75 1.63 9.13 -2.29
CA GLY A 75 1.86 7.74 -2.74
C GLY A 75 2.62 6.97 -1.66
N GLN A 76 2.19 5.75 -1.32
CA GLN A 76 2.88 4.99 -0.27
C GLN A 76 4.36 4.71 -0.59
N GLY A 77 4.76 4.73 -1.87
CA GLY A 77 6.15 4.50 -2.27
C GLY A 77 7.14 5.46 -1.62
N VAL A 78 6.76 6.73 -1.43
CA VAL A 78 7.62 7.71 -0.75
C VAL A 78 7.70 7.52 0.77
N LEU A 79 6.89 6.61 1.31
CA LEU A 79 6.82 6.30 2.74
C LEU A 79 7.58 5.01 3.11
N ASN A 80 8.26 4.38 2.14
CA ASN A 80 8.98 3.11 2.36
C ASN A 80 10.51 3.26 2.33
N GLY A 81 11.05 4.48 2.17
CA GLY A 81 12.49 4.71 1.96
C GLY A 81 13.22 5.42 3.11
N PRO A 82 14.56 5.55 3.02
CA PRO A 82 15.34 6.37 3.94
C PRO A 82 14.87 7.82 3.77
N LYS A 83 14.32 8.42 4.82
CA LYS A 83 13.62 9.73 4.86
C LYS A 83 12.10 9.72 4.73
N ALA A 84 11.44 8.56 4.73
CA ALA A 84 9.98 8.45 4.80
C ALA A 84 9.39 9.28 5.96
N ASP A 85 9.97 9.18 7.16
CA ASP A 85 9.56 9.95 8.33
C ASP A 85 9.62 11.48 8.10
N GLN A 86 10.66 11.97 7.44
CA GLN A 86 10.82 13.40 7.16
C GLN A 86 9.84 13.87 6.07
N ILE A 87 9.64 13.05 5.03
CA ILE A 87 8.65 13.32 3.97
C ILE A 87 7.24 13.38 4.58
N LEU A 88 6.89 12.42 5.42
CA LEU A 88 5.60 12.38 6.11
C LEU A 88 5.39 13.62 6.99
N ARG A 89 6.43 14.04 7.73
CA ARG A 89 6.40 15.27 8.55
C ARG A 89 6.16 16.51 7.70
N LEU A 90 6.79 16.62 6.53
CA LEU A 90 6.61 17.74 5.62
C LEU A 90 5.20 17.77 5.02
N CYS A 91 4.68 16.63 4.58
CA CYS A 91 3.29 16.50 4.14
C CYS A 91 2.31 16.91 5.25
N GLY A 92 2.57 16.50 6.49
CA GLY A 92 1.78 16.90 7.66
C GLY A 92 1.78 18.41 7.91
N LYS A 93 2.95 19.07 7.80
CA LYS A 93 3.05 20.54 7.90
C LYS A 93 2.32 21.26 6.76
N ILE A 94 2.37 20.71 5.55
CA ILE A 94 1.61 21.24 4.40
C ILE A 94 0.11 21.15 4.71
N ALA A 95 -0.36 20.01 5.19
CA ALA A 95 -1.75 19.80 5.53
C ALA A 95 -2.26 20.75 6.62
N GLU A 96 -1.44 21.00 7.66
CA GLU A 96 -1.72 22.00 8.68
C GLU A 96 -1.76 23.43 8.12
N LYS A 97 -0.74 23.83 7.33
CA LYS A 97 -0.66 25.18 6.72
C LYS A 97 -1.91 25.51 5.88
N TYR A 98 -2.43 24.54 5.14
CA TYR A 98 -3.57 24.72 4.25
C TYR A 98 -4.90 24.24 4.83
N LYS A 99 -4.96 23.93 6.14
CA LYS A 99 -6.20 23.49 6.83
C LYS A 99 -6.92 22.34 6.11
N MET A 100 -6.14 21.35 5.68
CA MET A 100 -6.64 20.17 4.96
C MET A 100 -7.41 19.21 5.88
N VAL A 101 -7.19 19.26 7.19
CA VAL A 101 -7.91 18.43 8.17
C VAL A 101 -8.76 19.33 9.06
N ARG A 102 -10.07 19.09 9.06
CA ARG A 102 -11.13 19.83 9.75
C ARG A 102 -12.24 18.85 10.15
N GLU A 103 -13.21 19.33 10.91
CA GLU A 103 -14.37 18.51 11.32
C GLU A 103 -15.23 18.05 10.14
N ASP A 104 -15.35 18.87 9.10
CA ASP A 104 -16.14 18.61 7.89
C ASP A 104 -15.33 17.98 6.73
N TRP A 105 -14.00 17.92 6.85
CA TRP A 105 -13.13 17.61 5.73
C TRP A 105 -11.80 16.99 6.16
N ASN A 106 -11.46 15.84 5.58
CA ASN A 106 -10.15 15.22 5.73
C ASN A 106 -9.45 15.08 4.38
N GLY A 107 -8.65 16.08 4.05
CA GLY A 107 -7.83 16.14 2.85
C GLY A 107 -6.46 15.47 2.97
N PHE A 108 -6.10 14.85 4.10
CA PHE A 108 -4.82 14.17 4.24
C PHE A 108 -4.92 12.69 3.87
N ASN A 109 -4.47 12.34 2.67
CA ASN A 109 -4.69 11.01 2.07
C ASN A 109 -3.38 10.30 1.74
N VAL A 110 -3.33 9.00 1.99
CA VAL A 110 -2.25 8.10 1.54
C VAL A 110 -2.82 7.11 0.53
N LEU A 111 -2.21 7.01 -0.64
CA LEU A 111 -2.58 6.05 -1.67
C LEU A 111 -1.77 4.77 -1.51
N HIS A 112 -2.44 3.70 -1.08
CA HIS A 112 -1.84 2.38 -0.91
C HIS A 112 -1.87 1.58 -2.22
N THR A 113 -0.86 0.74 -2.47
CA THR A 113 -0.74 -0.08 -3.70
C THR A 113 -0.95 -1.58 -3.46
N ALA A 114 -1.29 -2.00 -2.24
CA ALA A 114 -1.54 -3.39 -1.91
C ALA A 114 -2.84 -3.53 -1.09
N ALA A 115 -3.71 -4.46 -1.49
CA ALA A 115 -5.04 -4.63 -0.89
C ALA A 115 -5.01 -5.12 0.57
N SER A 116 -3.89 -5.71 1.02
CA SER A 116 -3.70 -6.12 2.42
C SER A 116 -3.18 -5.00 3.31
N ARG A 117 -2.72 -3.87 2.74
CA ARG A 117 -1.95 -2.87 3.50
C ARG A 117 -2.80 -2.19 4.56
N VAL A 118 -3.97 -1.68 4.19
CA VAL A 118 -4.83 -0.92 5.13
C VAL A 118 -5.35 -1.83 6.23
N ALA A 119 -5.84 -3.03 5.86
CA ALA A 119 -6.27 -4.02 6.85
C ALA A 119 -5.16 -4.36 7.86
N GLY A 120 -3.93 -4.58 7.38
CA GLY A 120 -2.78 -4.83 8.25
C GLY A 120 -2.49 -3.66 9.19
N LEU A 121 -2.55 -2.42 8.68
CA LEU A 121 -2.34 -1.22 9.51
C LEU A 121 -3.45 -1.06 10.56
N ASP A 122 -4.71 -1.28 10.19
CA ASP A 122 -5.87 -1.19 11.11
C ASP A 122 -5.84 -2.26 12.20
N MET A 123 -5.29 -3.45 11.89
CA MET A 123 -5.05 -4.51 12.87
C MET A 123 -3.80 -4.26 13.73
N GLY A 124 -3.03 -3.20 13.47
CA GLY A 124 -1.77 -2.96 14.15
C GLY A 124 -0.68 -3.99 13.80
N PHE A 125 -0.73 -4.57 12.60
CA PHE A 125 0.30 -5.48 12.05
C PHE A 125 1.57 -4.71 11.69
N LEU A 126 2.20 -4.19 12.73
CA LEU A 126 3.44 -3.43 12.74
C LEU A 126 4.47 -4.20 13.57
N PRO A 127 5.78 -3.93 13.38
CA PRO A 127 6.78 -4.45 14.30
C PRO A 127 6.41 -4.05 15.74
N ALA A 128 6.36 -5.04 16.63
CA ALA A 128 6.17 -4.80 18.05
C ALA A 128 7.34 -4.01 18.63
N GLN A 129 7.25 -3.62 19.90
CA GLN A 129 8.41 -3.07 20.62
C GLN A 129 9.60 -4.03 20.48
N ASP A 130 10.76 -3.50 20.08
CA ASP A 130 12.00 -4.23 19.77
C ASP A 130 11.90 -5.22 18.58
N GLY A 131 10.76 -5.23 17.87
CA GLY A 131 10.57 -5.97 16.63
C GLY A 131 11.27 -5.32 15.43
N LEU A 132 11.65 -6.14 14.46
CA LEU A 132 12.32 -5.68 13.24
C LEU A 132 11.30 -5.37 12.14
N ALA A 133 11.49 -4.25 11.45
CA ALA A 133 10.83 -4.00 10.17
C ALA A 133 11.49 -4.83 9.06
N THR A 134 10.87 -4.90 7.87
CA THR A 134 11.32 -5.73 6.75
C THR A 134 12.82 -5.62 6.46
N ALA A 135 13.40 -4.41 6.39
CA ALA A 135 14.83 -4.25 6.13
C ALA A 135 15.71 -4.93 7.19
N GLY A 136 15.37 -4.77 8.47
CA GLY A 136 16.09 -5.43 9.57
C GLY A 136 15.87 -6.94 9.58
N ILE A 137 14.69 -7.41 9.16
CA ILE A 137 14.45 -8.85 8.98
C ILE A 137 15.39 -9.42 7.92
N LEU A 138 15.49 -8.78 6.75
CA LEU A 138 16.34 -9.26 5.66
C LEU A 138 17.83 -9.21 6.02
N GLU A 139 18.28 -8.15 6.71
CA GLU A 139 19.64 -8.09 7.27
C GLU A 139 19.90 -9.19 8.30
N GLY A 140 18.92 -9.47 9.15
CA GLY A 140 18.95 -10.58 10.10
C GLY A 140 19.05 -11.93 9.42
N CYS A 141 18.37 -12.12 8.28
CA CYS A 141 18.46 -13.35 7.49
C CYS A 141 19.85 -13.53 6.87
N LYS A 142 20.43 -12.46 6.33
CA LYS A 142 21.78 -12.47 5.72
C LYS A 142 22.90 -12.67 6.74
N SER A 143 22.76 -12.10 7.93
CA SER A 143 23.73 -12.27 9.03
C SER A 143 23.53 -13.59 9.81
N GLY A 144 22.44 -14.30 9.55
CA GLY A 144 22.05 -15.48 10.30
C GLY A 144 21.48 -15.21 11.70
N ALA A 145 21.21 -13.95 12.06
CA ALA A 145 20.52 -13.59 13.29
C ALA A 145 19.04 -14.03 13.27
N ILE A 146 18.42 -14.07 12.09
CA ILE A 146 17.09 -14.65 11.87
C ILE A 146 17.25 -15.99 11.18
N LYS A 147 16.77 -17.04 11.85
CA LYS A 147 16.86 -18.42 11.36
C LYS A 147 15.63 -18.86 10.57
N THR A 148 14.50 -18.19 10.74
CA THR A 148 13.23 -18.59 10.11
C THR A 148 12.43 -17.36 9.72
N VAL A 149 11.86 -17.38 8.51
CA VAL A 149 10.94 -16.35 8.02
C VAL A 149 9.65 -17.01 7.55
N TYR A 150 8.53 -16.44 7.99
CA TYR A 150 7.21 -16.79 7.48
C TYR A 150 6.76 -15.74 6.45
N ALA A 151 6.79 -16.11 5.18
CA ALA A 151 6.43 -15.28 4.04
C ALA A 151 4.97 -15.55 3.61
N LEU A 152 4.03 -14.80 4.18
CA LEU A 152 2.61 -14.87 3.79
C LEU A 152 2.36 -14.03 2.52
N GLY A 153 2.34 -14.69 1.36
CA GLY A 153 2.10 -14.08 0.05
C GLY A 153 3.14 -13.02 -0.33
N VAL A 154 4.39 -13.19 0.12
CA VAL A 154 5.46 -12.21 -0.09
C VAL A 154 6.24 -12.58 -1.36
N ASP A 155 5.93 -11.91 -2.47
CA ASP A 155 6.59 -12.12 -3.77
C ASP A 155 7.26 -10.84 -4.32
N GLU A 156 7.19 -9.73 -3.59
CA GLU A 156 7.83 -8.46 -4.00
C GLU A 156 9.25 -8.29 -3.42
N ILE A 157 9.74 -9.29 -2.69
CA ILE A 157 11.12 -9.33 -2.15
C ILE A 157 11.92 -10.32 -3.00
N PRO A 158 13.07 -9.91 -3.57
CA PRO A 158 13.93 -10.82 -4.32
C PRO A 158 14.37 -12.02 -3.48
N ALA A 159 14.38 -13.21 -4.07
CA ALA A 159 14.77 -14.45 -3.41
C ALA A 159 16.13 -14.37 -2.70
N SER A 160 17.09 -13.63 -3.27
CA SER A 160 18.43 -13.41 -2.71
C SER A 160 18.46 -12.66 -1.37
N GLU A 161 17.38 -11.96 -1.02
CA GLU A 161 17.33 -11.15 0.20
C GLU A 161 17.12 -12.00 1.47
N PHE A 162 16.65 -13.24 1.34
CA PHE A 162 16.36 -14.12 2.48
C PHE A 162 17.59 -14.87 3.05
N GLY A 163 18.79 -14.66 2.48
CA GLY A 163 20.03 -15.26 2.99
C GLY A 163 19.90 -16.78 3.24
N ASP A 164 20.38 -17.24 4.39
CA ASP A 164 20.35 -18.65 4.82
C ASP A 164 19.19 -18.98 5.78
N ALA A 165 18.20 -18.09 5.92
CA ALA A 165 17.05 -18.35 6.78
C ALA A 165 16.18 -19.49 6.23
N PHE A 166 15.55 -20.27 7.09
CA PHE A 166 14.52 -21.23 6.71
C PHE A 166 13.23 -20.48 6.33
N VAL A 167 12.85 -20.51 5.06
CA VAL A 167 11.72 -19.75 4.52
C VAL A 167 10.49 -20.64 4.39
N ILE A 168 9.44 -20.30 5.13
CA ILE A 168 8.10 -20.86 4.96
C ILE A 168 7.31 -19.90 4.10
N TYR A 169 6.93 -20.30 2.89
CA TYR A 169 6.08 -19.50 2.02
C TYR A 169 4.63 -20.01 2.08
N GLN A 170 3.69 -19.14 2.40
CA GLN A 170 2.26 -19.42 2.28
C GLN A 170 1.67 -18.54 1.19
N GLY A 171 1.23 -19.12 0.08
CA GLY A 171 0.70 -18.34 -1.04
C GLY A 171 -0.01 -19.18 -2.09
N SER A 172 -0.66 -18.50 -3.03
CA SER A 172 -1.49 -19.14 -4.08
C SER A 172 -0.74 -19.37 -5.39
N HIS A 173 0.37 -18.66 -5.61
CA HIS A 173 1.13 -18.68 -6.85
C HIS A 173 2.61 -18.81 -6.53
N GLY A 174 3.35 -19.51 -7.38
CA GLY A 174 4.80 -19.62 -7.25
C GLY A 174 5.51 -18.50 -8.02
N ASP A 175 6.10 -17.55 -7.31
CA ASP A 175 6.99 -16.52 -7.85
C ASP A 175 8.25 -16.40 -6.96
N GLN A 176 8.76 -15.19 -6.70
CA GLN A 176 10.01 -14.99 -5.95
C GLN A 176 10.00 -15.64 -4.57
N GLY A 177 8.92 -15.52 -3.82
CA GLY A 177 8.83 -16.05 -2.46
C GLY A 177 8.83 -17.58 -2.44
N ALA A 178 8.05 -18.18 -3.34
CA ALA A 178 7.97 -19.64 -3.47
C ALA A 178 9.28 -20.26 -3.97
N HIS A 179 9.97 -19.63 -4.94
CA HIS A 179 11.23 -20.13 -5.45
C HIS A 179 12.33 -20.21 -4.39
N ARG A 180 12.29 -19.32 -3.39
CA ARG A 180 13.22 -19.36 -2.25
C ARG A 180 12.76 -20.30 -1.14
N ALA A 181 11.50 -20.71 -1.09
CA ALA A 181 10.94 -21.39 0.08
C ALA A 181 11.59 -22.76 0.35
N ASP A 182 11.83 -23.04 1.62
CA ASP A 182 12.20 -24.37 2.11
C ASP A 182 10.93 -25.23 2.32
N VAL A 183 9.81 -24.59 2.68
CA VAL A 183 8.48 -25.20 2.80
C VAL A 183 7.44 -24.30 2.17
N ILE A 184 6.53 -24.89 1.38
CA ILE A 184 5.41 -24.19 0.75
C ILE A 184 4.10 -24.68 1.34
N PHE A 185 3.27 -23.75 1.84
CA PHE A 185 1.88 -23.99 2.19
C PHE A 185 0.96 -23.41 1.11
N PRO A 186 0.24 -24.25 0.34
CA PRO A 186 -0.63 -23.78 -0.72
C PRO A 186 -1.88 -23.09 -0.12
N ASP A 187 -2.02 -21.81 -0.42
CA ASP A 187 -3.12 -20.96 0.03
C ASP A 187 -4.14 -20.74 -1.09
N ALA A 188 -5.42 -20.70 -0.73
CA ALA A 188 -6.50 -20.33 -1.63
C ALA A 188 -6.31 -18.90 -2.20
N ALA A 189 -6.55 -18.72 -3.49
CA ALA A 189 -6.56 -17.39 -4.12
C ALA A 189 -7.74 -16.52 -3.64
N TYR A 190 -7.74 -15.23 -3.97
CA TYR A 190 -8.80 -14.31 -3.53
C TYR A 190 -10.22 -14.68 -4.02
N THR A 191 -10.34 -15.41 -5.13
CA THR A 191 -11.60 -15.93 -5.67
C THR A 191 -12.04 -17.25 -5.04
N GLU A 192 -11.17 -17.86 -4.23
CA GLU A 192 -11.33 -19.21 -3.69
C GLU A 192 -11.68 -19.23 -2.19
N LYS A 193 -11.76 -18.06 -1.56
CA LYS A 193 -12.00 -17.91 -0.12
C LYS A 193 -12.93 -16.76 0.23
N ASP A 194 -13.61 -16.92 1.35
CA ASP A 194 -14.33 -15.84 2.00
C ASP A 194 -13.35 -15.01 2.83
N ALA A 195 -13.22 -13.72 2.55
CA ALA A 195 -12.28 -12.87 3.27
C ALA A 195 -12.76 -11.41 3.36
N LEU A 196 -12.09 -10.65 4.24
CA LEU A 196 -12.28 -9.22 4.39
C LEU A 196 -11.08 -8.49 3.79
N TRP A 197 -11.36 -7.45 3.02
CA TRP A 197 -10.36 -6.53 2.48
C TRP A 197 -10.69 -5.12 2.95
N VAL A 198 -9.67 -4.29 3.16
CA VAL A 198 -9.86 -2.88 3.47
C VAL A 198 -9.18 -2.06 2.38
N ASN A 199 -9.96 -1.24 1.68
CA ASN A 199 -9.45 -0.43 0.57
C ASN A 199 -8.76 0.86 1.09
N THR A 200 -8.20 1.67 0.18
CA THR A 200 -7.42 2.86 0.54
C THR A 200 -8.22 3.99 1.22
N GLU A 201 -9.55 3.95 1.18
CA GLU A 201 -10.42 4.91 1.88
C GLU A 201 -10.89 4.39 3.25
N GLY A 202 -10.39 3.23 3.69
CA GLY A 202 -10.72 2.60 4.98
C GLY A 202 -12.03 1.79 4.96
N ARG A 203 -12.62 1.52 3.79
CA ARG A 203 -13.84 0.72 3.68
C ARG A 203 -13.53 -0.77 3.76
N VAL A 204 -14.13 -1.44 4.74
CA VAL A 204 -14.10 -2.89 4.88
C VAL A 204 -15.06 -3.51 3.87
N GLN A 205 -14.60 -4.46 3.08
CA GLN A 205 -15.35 -5.14 2.04
C GLN A 205 -15.26 -6.65 2.26
N MET A 206 -16.39 -7.33 2.12
CA MET A 206 -16.44 -8.78 2.17
C MET A 206 -16.44 -9.33 0.75
N GLY A 207 -15.49 -10.21 0.46
CA GLY A 207 -15.52 -11.04 -0.74
C GLY A 207 -15.92 -12.46 -0.38
N PHE A 208 -16.54 -13.11 -1.35
CA PHE A 208 -17.10 -14.45 -1.22
C PHE A 208 -16.41 -15.38 -2.20
N ARG A 209 -16.20 -16.61 -1.78
CA ARG A 209 -15.66 -17.68 -2.61
C ARG A 209 -16.55 -17.88 -3.84
N ALA A 210 -15.94 -17.77 -5.02
CA ALA A 210 -16.59 -18.01 -6.30
C ALA A 210 -16.33 -19.43 -6.82
N VAL A 211 -15.14 -19.98 -6.56
CA VAL A 211 -14.72 -21.32 -7.00
C VAL A 211 -14.02 -22.05 -5.85
N PRO A 212 -14.01 -23.39 -5.80
CA PRO A 212 -13.28 -24.11 -4.75
C PRO A 212 -11.76 -23.90 -4.87
N PRO A 213 -11.01 -23.92 -3.74
CA PRO A 213 -9.55 -23.92 -3.78
C PRO A 213 -8.99 -25.04 -4.65
N LYS A 214 -7.89 -24.74 -5.35
CA LYS A 214 -7.26 -25.70 -6.25
C LYS A 214 -6.48 -26.78 -5.50
N GLY A 215 -6.73 -28.05 -5.83
CA GLY A 215 -5.99 -29.18 -5.27
C GLY A 215 -6.12 -29.27 -3.75
N GLU A 216 -5.00 -29.25 -3.04
CA GLU A 216 -4.96 -29.32 -1.58
C GLU A 216 -4.85 -27.95 -0.90
N ALA A 217 -4.96 -26.85 -1.65
CA ALA A 217 -4.92 -25.51 -1.08
C ALA A 217 -6.00 -25.32 -0.01
N LYS A 218 -5.66 -24.57 1.05
CA LYS A 218 -6.55 -24.28 2.18
C LYS A 218 -6.72 -22.78 2.36
N ASP A 219 -7.75 -22.38 3.10
CA ASP A 219 -7.92 -20.99 3.50
C ASP A 219 -6.73 -20.52 4.34
N SER A 220 -6.30 -19.28 4.12
CA SER A 220 -5.11 -18.71 4.78
C SER A 220 -5.11 -18.87 6.30
N TRP A 221 -6.26 -18.64 6.92
CA TRP A 221 -6.41 -18.68 8.37
C TRP A 221 -6.36 -20.11 8.92
N ALA A 222 -6.86 -21.10 8.16
CA ALA A 222 -6.90 -22.49 8.57
C ALA A 222 -5.48 -23.08 8.60
N ILE A 223 -4.63 -22.69 7.65
CA ILE A 223 -3.19 -23.05 7.63
C ILE A 223 -2.51 -22.53 8.89
N LEU A 224 -2.67 -21.24 9.20
CA LEU A 224 -2.07 -20.62 10.39
C LEU A 224 -2.61 -21.23 11.69
N ARG A 225 -3.91 -21.53 11.76
CA ARG A 225 -4.53 -22.21 12.90
C ARG A 225 -3.97 -23.63 13.09
N ALA A 226 -3.81 -24.40 12.04
CA ALA A 226 -3.21 -25.74 12.12
C ALA A 226 -1.73 -25.69 12.51
N LEU A 227 -0.97 -24.72 11.96
CA LEU A 227 0.43 -24.50 12.33
C LEU A 227 0.58 -24.12 13.81
N SER A 228 -0.33 -23.29 14.32
CA SER A 228 -0.31 -22.84 15.72
C SER A 228 -0.35 -24.01 16.72
N GLU A 229 -1.06 -25.08 16.37
CA GLU A 229 -1.15 -26.31 17.16
C GLU A 229 0.16 -27.10 17.15
N HIS A 230 0.79 -27.23 15.97
CA HIS A 230 2.11 -27.87 15.84
C HIS A 230 3.21 -27.08 16.57
N CYS A 231 3.02 -25.76 16.75
CA CYS A 231 3.89 -24.92 17.55
C CYS A 231 3.55 -24.91 19.06
N GLY A 232 2.55 -25.66 19.51
CA GLY A 232 2.10 -25.68 20.90
C GLY A 232 1.48 -24.35 21.38
N ARG A 233 1.00 -23.52 20.46
CA ARG A 233 0.41 -22.19 20.70
C ARG A 233 -0.92 -22.04 19.98
N VAL A 234 -1.86 -22.93 20.29
CA VAL A 234 -3.15 -23.04 19.62
C VAL A 234 -3.89 -21.70 19.62
N LEU A 235 -4.25 -21.21 18.44
CA LEU A 235 -5.09 -20.02 18.29
C LEU A 235 -6.54 -20.33 18.68
N PRO A 236 -7.24 -19.42 19.40
CA PRO A 236 -8.50 -19.74 20.08
C PRO A 236 -9.73 -19.61 19.14
N TYR A 237 -9.68 -20.24 17.98
CA TYR A 237 -10.79 -20.29 17.02
C TYR A 237 -10.65 -21.50 16.10
N ASP A 238 -11.77 -22.12 15.76
CA ASP A 238 -11.83 -23.31 14.89
C ASP A 238 -12.74 -23.11 13.66
N SER A 239 -13.28 -21.90 13.47
CA SER A 239 -14.12 -21.54 12.33
C SER A 239 -13.84 -20.10 11.86
N LEU A 240 -14.18 -19.81 10.61
CA LEU A 240 -14.06 -18.46 10.05
C LEU A 240 -14.95 -17.45 10.81
N ASP A 241 -16.12 -17.87 11.28
CA ASP A 241 -17.02 -17.02 12.06
C ASP A 241 -16.44 -16.69 13.43
N ALA A 242 -15.85 -17.66 14.13
CA ALA A 242 -15.16 -17.42 15.39
C ALA A 242 -13.94 -16.50 15.20
N LEU A 243 -13.19 -16.68 14.12
CA LEU A 243 -12.10 -15.77 13.74
C LEU A 243 -12.60 -14.34 13.50
N ARG A 244 -13.71 -14.18 12.76
CA ARG A 244 -14.32 -12.86 12.52
C ARG A 244 -14.82 -12.22 13.80
N GLN A 245 -15.47 -12.98 14.69
CA GLN A 245 -15.89 -12.47 16.00
C GLN A 245 -14.70 -11.96 16.81
N LYS A 246 -13.59 -12.71 16.82
CA LYS A 246 -12.35 -12.26 17.46
C LYS A 246 -11.82 -10.99 16.81
N LEU A 247 -11.73 -10.95 15.48
CA LEU A 247 -11.28 -9.76 14.74
C LEU A 247 -12.14 -8.53 15.05
N PHE A 248 -13.46 -8.66 15.08
CA PHE A 248 -14.39 -7.56 15.35
C PHE A 248 -14.30 -7.09 16.81
N SER A 249 -14.06 -8.01 17.74
CA SER A 249 -13.84 -7.66 19.15
C SER A 249 -12.52 -6.89 19.32
N ASP A 250 -11.44 -7.35 18.70
CA ASP A 250 -10.12 -6.75 18.83
C ASP A 250 -10.01 -5.43 18.03
N HIS A 251 -10.69 -5.36 16.88
CA HIS A 251 -10.66 -4.24 15.95
C HIS A 251 -12.09 -3.89 15.45
N PRO A 252 -12.87 -3.11 16.22
CA PRO A 252 -14.28 -2.83 15.90
C PRO A 252 -14.55 -2.19 14.54
N THR A 253 -13.57 -1.53 13.93
CA THR A 253 -13.68 -0.97 12.57
C THR A 253 -14.01 -2.04 11.53
N PHE A 254 -13.55 -3.28 11.72
CA PHE A 254 -13.82 -4.39 10.82
C PHE A 254 -15.28 -4.86 10.81
N ALA A 255 -16.07 -4.51 11.84
CA ALA A 255 -17.50 -4.80 11.89
C ALA A 255 -18.34 -3.85 11.01
N ALA A 256 -17.79 -2.69 10.64
CA ALA A 256 -18.47 -1.69 9.81
C ALA A 256 -18.34 -2.00 8.31
N ILE A 257 -18.87 -3.16 7.89
CA ILE A 257 -18.78 -3.63 6.51
C ILE A 257 -19.47 -2.63 5.56
N ASN A 258 -18.79 -2.29 4.48
CA ASN A 258 -19.18 -1.33 3.45
C ASN A 258 -19.34 0.13 3.94
N HIS A 259 -18.96 0.45 5.17
CA HIS A 259 -18.91 1.84 5.65
C HIS A 259 -17.61 2.51 5.21
N ALA A 260 -17.68 3.74 4.70
CA ALA A 260 -16.49 4.56 4.48
C ALA A 260 -16.46 5.71 5.50
N PRO A 261 -15.38 5.85 6.27
CA PRO A 261 -15.32 6.80 7.38
C PRO A 261 -15.34 8.27 6.93
N GLY A 262 -14.90 8.59 5.71
CA GLY A 262 -14.87 9.98 5.21
C GLY A 262 -14.07 10.91 6.13
N ALA A 263 -14.73 11.89 6.75
CA ALA A 263 -14.12 12.83 7.70
C ALA A 263 -14.32 12.44 9.18
N GLU A 264 -14.89 11.27 9.47
CA GLU A 264 -15.06 10.78 10.84
C GLU A 264 -13.71 10.76 11.59
N GLY A 265 -13.70 11.30 12.80
CA GLY A 265 -12.49 11.39 13.63
C GLY A 265 -11.45 12.44 13.18
N ALA A 266 -11.66 13.16 12.08
CA ALA A 266 -10.70 14.14 11.55
C ALA A 266 -10.34 15.24 12.55
N LYS A 267 -11.28 15.66 13.42
CA LYS A 267 -11.04 16.65 14.48
C LYS A 267 -9.96 16.23 15.48
N ALA A 268 -9.84 14.94 15.77
CA ALA A 268 -8.84 14.40 16.69
C ALA A 268 -7.50 14.10 16.00
N PHE A 269 -7.48 14.08 14.66
CA PHE A 269 -6.31 13.75 13.87
C PHE A 269 -5.49 15.01 13.52
N ASN A 270 -4.23 15.04 13.97
CA ASN A 270 -3.30 16.11 13.59
C ASN A 270 -2.16 15.55 12.73
N PRO A 271 -2.21 15.71 11.39
CA PRO A 271 -1.17 15.19 10.50
C PRO A 271 0.20 15.86 10.71
N ALA A 272 0.27 17.06 11.29
CA ALA A 272 1.55 17.70 11.59
C ALA A 272 2.32 16.98 12.69
N LYS A 273 1.68 16.14 13.52
CA LYS A 273 2.39 15.33 14.52
C LYS A 273 3.05 14.07 13.93
N LEU A 274 2.78 13.74 12.68
CA LEU A 274 3.31 12.56 12.01
C LEU A 274 4.77 12.74 11.60
N GLY A 275 5.49 11.62 11.50
CA GLY A 275 6.87 11.58 11.03
C GLY A 275 7.87 12.23 11.98
N LYS A 276 9.09 12.45 11.51
CA LYS A 276 10.20 13.03 12.30
C LYS A 276 10.78 14.25 11.61
N ALA A 277 11.29 15.19 12.40
CA ALA A 277 12.04 16.32 11.85
C ALA A 277 13.34 15.84 11.18
N GLY A 278 13.87 16.65 10.27
CA GLY A 278 15.12 16.37 9.56
C GLY A 278 15.08 16.92 8.13
N LYS A 279 16.25 16.97 7.50
CA LYS A 279 16.37 17.37 6.10
C LYS A 279 15.98 16.21 5.19
N VAL A 280 15.28 16.53 4.11
CA VAL A 280 15.10 15.63 2.97
C VAL A 280 16.12 15.95 1.88
N GLY A 281 16.51 14.94 1.11
CA GLY A 281 17.49 15.09 0.03
C GLY A 281 16.84 15.48 -1.31
N LYS A 282 17.67 15.52 -2.36
CA LYS A 282 17.23 15.66 -3.76
C LYS A 282 16.83 14.32 -4.38
N THR A 283 16.24 13.42 -3.60
CA THR A 283 15.76 12.14 -4.13
C THR A 283 14.49 12.40 -4.93
N VAL A 284 14.44 11.92 -6.17
CA VAL A 284 13.23 11.97 -7.00
C VAL A 284 12.15 11.12 -6.35
N MET A 285 10.96 11.69 -6.18
CA MET A 285 9.80 10.99 -5.63
C MET A 285 9.00 10.36 -6.77
N ALA A 286 8.97 9.04 -6.83
CA ALA A 286 8.28 8.30 -7.88
C ALA A 286 7.46 7.14 -7.32
N THR A 287 6.56 6.64 -8.15
CA THR A 287 5.82 5.39 -7.88
C THR A 287 6.79 4.20 -7.85
N PRO A 288 6.58 3.19 -6.98
CA PRO A 288 7.35 1.96 -7.01
C PRO A 288 6.85 0.99 -8.11
N ILE A 289 5.77 1.35 -8.83
CA ILE A 289 5.19 0.50 -9.88
C ILE A 289 5.79 0.87 -11.23
N ASP A 290 6.76 0.08 -11.66
CA ASP A 290 7.35 0.22 -12.99
C ASP A 290 6.39 -0.32 -14.05
N ASN A 291 5.94 -1.57 -13.86
CA ASN A 291 5.01 -2.24 -14.75
C ASN A 291 3.63 -2.43 -14.11
N PHE A 292 2.64 -1.69 -14.62
CA PHE A 292 1.25 -1.76 -14.17
C PHE A 292 0.65 -3.17 -14.28
N TYR A 293 1.08 -3.95 -15.26
CA TYR A 293 0.52 -5.28 -15.52
C TYR A 293 1.13 -6.37 -14.63
N PHE A 294 2.23 -6.10 -13.93
CA PHE A 294 2.99 -7.08 -13.13
C PHE A 294 3.16 -6.66 -11.67
N THR A 295 2.06 -6.24 -11.03
CA THR A 295 2.05 -5.67 -9.68
C THR A 295 1.92 -6.68 -8.55
N ASN A 296 1.60 -7.94 -8.85
CA ASN A 296 1.41 -9.00 -7.87
C ASN A 296 1.61 -10.38 -8.55
N PRO A 297 1.76 -11.47 -7.78
CA PRO A 297 2.07 -12.78 -8.36
C PRO A 297 0.97 -13.35 -9.26
N ILE A 298 -0.31 -13.01 -9.02
CA ILE A 298 -1.42 -13.44 -9.89
C ILE A 298 -1.28 -12.78 -11.28
N ALA A 299 -1.00 -11.47 -11.30
CA ALA A 299 -0.82 -10.73 -12.54
C ALA A 299 0.44 -11.17 -13.29
N ARG A 300 1.54 -11.49 -12.59
CA ARG A 300 2.76 -12.02 -13.19
C ARG A 300 2.60 -13.43 -13.75
N ALA A 301 1.75 -14.26 -13.15
CA ALA A 301 1.40 -15.58 -13.68
C ALA A 301 0.39 -15.53 -14.85
N SER A 302 -0.20 -14.37 -15.15
CA SER A 302 -1.21 -14.23 -16.19
C SER A 302 -0.58 -14.03 -17.57
N LYS A 303 -0.89 -14.95 -18.49
CA LYS A 303 -0.52 -14.84 -19.91
C LYS A 303 -1.06 -13.55 -20.54
N VAL A 304 -2.30 -13.17 -20.21
CA VAL A 304 -2.93 -11.95 -20.76
C VAL A 304 -2.18 -10.70 -20.31
N MET A 305 -1.77 -10.64 -19.05
CA MET A 305 -0.99 -9.50 -18.54
C MET A 305 0.41 -9.45 -19.15
N ALA A 306 1.02 -10.61 -19.43
CA ALA A 306 2.27 -10.68 -20.17
C ALA A 306 2.14 -10.12 -21.59
N ASP A 307 1.08 -10.49 -22.31
CA ASP A 307 0.78 -9.95 -23.65
C ASP A 307 0.56 -8.42 -23.59
N CYS A 308 -0.23 -7.93 -22.62
CA CYS A 308 -0.45 -6.50 -22.41
C CYS A 308 0.85 -5.74 -22.08
N SER A 309 1.74 -6.33 -21.29
CA SER A 309 3.04 -5.76 -20.97
C SER A 309 3.96 -5.67 -22.19
N ALA A 310 3.97 -6.72 -23.02
CA ALA A 310 4.80 -6.77 -24.22
C ALA A 310 4.40 -5.70 -25.25
N ILE A 311 3.09 -5.47 -25.43
CA ILE A 311 2.58 -4.42 -26.34
C ILE A 311 2.95 -3.01 -25.86
N LYS A 312 3.06 -2.82 -24.54
CA LYS A 312 3.33 -1.50 -23.93
C LYS A 312 4.83 -1.21 -23.81
N SER A 313 5.67 -2.22 -23.69
CA SER A 313 7.11 -2.04 -23.90
C SER A 313 7.28 -1.54 -25.32
N PRO A 314 7.95 -0.39 -25.57
CA PRO A 314 8.22 -0.01 -26.94
C PRO A 314 8.93 -1.20 -27.58
N MET A 315 8.31 -1.79 -28.62
CA MET A 315 9.07 -2.54 -29.60
C MET A 315 10.25 -1.64 -29.94
N SER A 316 11.45 -2.13 -29.65
CA SER A 316 12.69 -1.60 -30.20
C SER A 316 12.45 -1.15 -31.63
N GLU A 317 12.92 0.04 -31.97
CA GLU A 317 13.50 0.39 -33.28
C GLU A 317 13.46 -0.79 -34.28
N ALA A 318 12.35 -0.99 -34.98
CA ALA A 318 12.21 -1.95 -36.08
C ALA A 318 10.84 -1.81 -36.75
N ALA A 319 10.62 -0.69 -37.44
CA ALA A 319 9.95 -0.61 -38.75
C ALA A 319 9.93 0.85 -39.21
N GLU A 320 10.86 1.16 -40.13
CA GLU A 320 11.16 2.40 -40.87
C GLU A 320 11.80 3.59 -40.14
#